data_AF-A0A485PEP0-F1
#
_entry.id   AF-A0A485PEP0-F1
#
_cell.length_a   1.000
_cell.length_b   1.000
_cell.length_c   1.000
_cell.angle_alpha   90.00
_cell.angle_beta   90.00
_cell.angle_gamma   90.00
#
_symmetry.space_group_name_H-M   'P 1'
#
loop_
_entity.id
_entity.type
_entity.pdbx_description
1 polymer ?
#
loop_
_entity_poly.entity_id
_entity_poly.type
_entity_poly.pdbx_seq_one_letter_code
_entity_poly.pdbx_strand_id
1 'polypeptide(L)'
;MFCEEYLHRMMRSSMYILGSSGYLDMRDGEDRWVRVFLEQGDVRTLPAGIHHHFTLEEKNYVKAMRLFVGEPAWTGYNRSADHFETWGR
;
A
#
# COMPACT_ATOMS: atom_id res chain seq x y z
N MET A 1 9.27 9.18 11.45
CA MET A 1 8.89 9.75 10.16
C MET A 1 7.45 9.33 9.90
N PHE A 2 6.51 10.27 9.87
CA PHE A 2 5.11 9.95 9.60
C PHE A 2 4.97 9.70 8.10
N CYS A 3 4.59 8.47 7.74
CA CYS A 3 4.15 8.15 6.40
C CYS A 3 2.68 8.54 6.32
N GLU A 4 2.33 9.49 5.45
CA GLU A 4 0.93 9.91 5.28
C GLU A 4 0.07 8.73 4.81
N GLU A 5 -1.17 8.62 5.32
CA GLU A 5 -2.16 7.64 4.91
C GLU A 5 -2.75 8.06 3.56
N TYR A 6 -2.59 7.22 2.53
CA TYR A 6 -3.10 7.50 1.18
C TYR A 6 -3.85 6.28 0.61
N LEU A 7 -4.70 6.56 -0.39
CA LEU A 7 -5.35 5.55 -1.21
C LEU A 7 -4.91 5.68 -2.66
N HIS A 8 -5.02 4.58 -3.39
CA HIS A 8 -4.92 4.58 -4.84
C HIS A 8 -6.29 4.28 -5.45
N ARG A 9 -6.77 5.19 -6.32
CA ARG A 9 -8.15 5.17 -6.83
C ARG A 9 -8.48 4.01 -7.77
N MET A 10 -7.58 3.69 -8.69
CA MET A 10 -7.90 2.85 -9.85
C MET A 10 -7.10 1.54 -9.93
N MET A 11 -6.21 1.31 -8.97
CA MET A 11 -5.08 0.40 -9.18
C MET A 11 -4.94 -0.61 -8.05
N ARG A 12 -4.92 -1.89 -8.44
CA ARG A 12 -4.29 -2.93 -7.64
C ARG A 12 -2.78 -2.74 -7.72
N SER A 13 -2.17 -2.21 -6.68
CA SER A 13 -0.72 -2.21 -6.57
C SER A 13 -0.29 -3.55 -5.98
N SER A 14 0.56 -4.28 -6.71
CA SER A 14 1.21 -5.45 -6.13
C SER A 14 2.66 -5.13 -5.82
N MET A 15 3.09 -5.45 -4.61
CA MET A 15 4.44 -5.22 -4.11
C MET A 15 5.10 -6.57 -3.84
N TYR A 16 6.27 -6.76 -4.44
CA TYR A 16 7.15 -7.90 -4.19
C TYR A 16 8.40 -7.45 -3.46
N ILE A 17 8.66 -8.02 -2.28
CA ILE A 17 9.83 -7.65 -1.48
C ILE A 17 11.05 -8.45 -1.94
N LEU A 18 12.00 -7.73 -2.54
CA LEU A 18 13.25 -8.28 -3.06
C LEU A 18 14.35 -8.35 -2.01
N GLY A 19 14.25 -7.56 -0.94
CA GLY A 19 15.24 -7.58 0.14
C GLY A 19 14.85 -6.67 1.29
N SER A 20 15.25 -7.10 2.49
CA SER A 20 14.87 -6.52 3.79
C SER A 20 13.38 -6.71 4.12
N SER A 21 12.90 -5.98 5.12
CA SER A 21 11.62 -6.12 5.79
C SER A 21 10.95 -4.77 6.03
N GLY A 22 9.63 -4.78 6.21
CA GLY A 22 8.85 -3.59 6.54
C GLY A 22 7.43 -3.91 6.97
N TYR A 23 6.71 -2.87 7.37
CA TYR A 23 5.33 -2.94 7.81
C TYR A 23 4.41 -2.29 6.80
N LEU A 24 3.37 -3.01 6.43
CA LEU A 24 2.25 -2.49 5.65
C LEU A 24 1.04 -2.37 6.58
N ASP A 25 0.65 -1.13 6.85
CA ASP A 25 -0.50 -0.82 7.69
C ASP A 25 -1.67 -0.49 6.78
N MET A 26 -2.82 -1.15 6.98
CA MET A 26 -4.03 -0.99 6.19
C MET A 26 -5.28 -0.97 7.08
N ARG A 27 -6.38 -0.42 6.58
CA ARG A 27 -7.67 -0.41 7.29
C ARG A 27 -8.51 -1.65 6.98
N ASP A 28 -9.11 -2.24 8.01
CA ASP A 28 -10.16 -3.26 7.84
C ASP A 28 -11.53 -2.63 7.52
N GLY A 29 -12.56 -3.47 7.37
CA GLY A 29 -13.93 -3.00 7.09
C GLY A 29 -14.59 -2.20 8.22
N GLU A 30 -13.99 -2.19 9.41
CA GLU A 30 -14.43 -1.43 10.60
C GLU A 30 -13.52 -0.21 10.88
N ASP A 31 -12.71 0.19 9.89
CA ASP A 31 -11.73 1.28 9.99
C ASP A 31 -10.68 1.08 11.09
N ARG A 32 -10.34 -0.16 11.45
CA ARG A 32 -9.25 -0.47 12.39
C ARG A 32 -7.94 -0.72 11.65
N TRP A 33 -6.83 -0.35 12.28
CA TRP A 33 -5.50 -0.65 11.76
C TRP A 33 -5.19 -2.14 11.83
N VAL A 34 -4.79 -2.69 10.69
CA VAL A 34 -4.20 -4.02 10.56
C VAL A 34 -2.77 -3.84 10.05
N ARG A 35 -1.81 -4.31 10.85
CA ARG A 35 -0.39 -4.31 10.51
C ARG A 35 0.02 -5.65 9.93
N VAL A 36 0.59 -5.62 8.73
CA VAL A 36 1.14 -6.79 8.04
C VAL A 36 2.66 -6.65 7.98
N PHE A 37 3.37 -7.59 8.59
CA PHE A 37 4.82 -7.70 8.43
C PHE A 37 5.13 -8.33 7.08
N LEU A 38 6.09 -7.75 6.36
CA LEU A 38 6.55 -8.21 5.05
C LEU A 38 8.04 -8.47 5.09
N GLU A 39 8.43 -9.62 4.57
CA GLU A 39 9.82 -10.05 4.46
C GLU A 39 10.19 -10.42 3.02
N GLN A 40 11.48 -10.69 2.79
CA GLN A 40 11.98 -11.06 1.47
C GLN A 40 11.24 -12.28 0.91
N GLY A 41 10.75 -12.15 -0.33
CA GLY A 41 9.97 -13.20 -0.99
C GLY A 41 8.45 -13.00 -0.87
N ASP A 42 7.98 -12.09 -0.01
CA ASP A 42 6.55 -11.79 0.07
C ASP A 42 6.06 -11.01 -1.15
N VAL A 43 4.91 -11.46 -1.67
CA VAL A 43 4.08 -10.69 -2.61
C VAL A 43 2.80 -10.28 -1.89
N ARG A 44 2.44 -9.00 -1.98
CA ARG A 44 1.14 -8.50 -1.52
C ARG A 44 0.48 -7.68 -2.60
N THR A 45 -0.82 -7.89 -2.79
CA THR A 45 -1.66 -7.10 -3.69
C THR A 45 -2.68 -6.33 -2.87
N LEU A 46 -2.62 -5.01 -2.94
CA LEU A 46 -3.62 -4.15 -2.32
C LEU A 46 -4.73 -3.85 -3.32
N PRO A 47 -6.01 -4.08 -2.98
CA PRO A 47 -7.12 -3.65 -3.83
C PRO A 47 -7.23 -2.13 -3.86
N ALA A 48 -7.83 -1.60 -4.94
CA ALA A 48 -8.06 -0.18 -5.09
C ALA A 48 -8.96 0.36 -3.95
N GLY A 49 -8.74 1.60 -3.54
CA GLY A 49 -9.55 2.28 -2.53
C GLY A 49 -9.26 1.91 -1.06
N ILE A 50 -8.29 1.02 -0.77
CA ILE A 50 -7.86 0.79 0.62
C ILE A 50 -6.87 1.88 1.06
N HIS A 51 -7.16 2.49 2.20
CA HIS A 51 -6.20 3.32 2.91
C HIS A 51 -5.06 2.47 3.45
N HIS A 52 -3.84 2.83 3.07
CA HIS A 52 -2.65 2.15 3.51
C HIS A 52 -1.49 3.12 3.67
N HIS A 53 -0.51 2.72 4.47
CA HIS A 53 0.82 3.29 4.42
C HIS A 53 1.86 2.21 4.62
N PHE A 54 3.07 2.47 4.15
CA PHE A 54 4.19 1.56 4.29
C PHE A 54 5.27 2.22 5.15
N THR A 55 5.78 1.50 6.14
CA THR A 55 6.80 1.98 7.05
C THR A 55 7.96 0.99 7.12
N LEU A 56 9.18 1.51 7.11
CA LEU A 56 10.39 0.70 7.20
C LEU A 56 10.56 0.14 8.62
N GLU A 57 11.17 -1.04 8.71
CA GLU A 57 11.69 -1.57 9.97
C GLU A 57 12.95 -0.78 10.40
N GLU A 58 13.50 -1.08 11.58
CA GLU A 58 14.70 -0.45 12.17
C GLU A 58 15.92 -0.42 11.24
N LYS A 59 16.01 -1.38 10.31
CA LYS A 59 17.07 -1.46 9.29
C LYS A 59 17.00 -0.34 8.24
N ASN A 60 15.93 0.47 8.22
CA ASN A 60 15.75 1.65 7.37
C ASN A 60 16.02 1.41 5.87
N TYR A 61 15.86 0.18 5.40
CA TYR A 61 16.10 -0.20 4.03
C TYR A 61 15.06 -1.22 3.58
N VAL A 62 14.49 -1.04 2.39
CA VAL A 62 13.71 -2.07 1.70
C VAL A 62 13.97 -1.98 0.21
N LYS A 63 14.09 -3.13 -0.44
CA LYS A 63 14.05 -3.24 -1.89
C LYS A 63 12.74 -3.91 -2.27
N ALA A 64 11.87 -3.19 -2.98
CA ALA A 64 10.59 -3.71 -3.43
C ALA A 64 10.43 -3.50 -4.94
N MET A 65 9.91 -4.50 -5.63
CA MET A 65 9.42 -4.40 -7.00
C MET A 65 7.93 -4.15 -6.97
N ARG A 66 7.48 -3.13 -7.71
CA ARG A 66 6.08 -2.80 -7.83
C ARG A 66 5.57 -3.24 -9.20
N LEU A 67 4.45 -3.94 -9.21
CA LEU A 67 3.82 -4.53 -10.40
C LEU A 67 2.48 -3.82 -10.64
N PHE A 68 2.25 -3.44 -11.90
CA PHE A 68 1.04 -2.75 -12.37
C PHE A 68 0.35 -3.55 -13.46
N VAL A 69 -0.97 -3.43 -13.50
CA VAL A 69 -1.77 -3.83 -14.65
C VAL A 69 -1.89 -2.60 -15.55
N GLY A 70 -1.22 -2.61 -16.70
CA GLY A 70 -1.24 -1.49 -17.66
C GLY A 70 -0.25 -0.38 -17.33
N GLU A 71 -0.58 0.86 -17.73
CA GLU A 71 0.28 2.02 -17.50
C GLU A 71 0.36 2.38 -16.01
N PRO A 72 1.56 2.73 -15.50
CA PRO A 72 1.74 3.00 -14.10
C PRO A 72 1.22 4.40 -13.75
N ALA A 73 0.04 4.46 -13.15
CA ALA A 73 -0.43 5.64 -12.43
C ALA A 73 -0.02 5.50 -10.95
N TRP A 74 0.44 6.59 -10.34
CA TRP A 74 1.02 6.56 -8.98
C TRP A 74 0.37 7.50 -7.99
N THR A 75 -0.58 8.30 -8.46
CA THR A 75 -1.16 9.40 -7.68
C THR A 75 -1.83 8.83 -6.43
N GLY A 76 -1.19 9.07 -5.28
CA GLY A 76 -1.78 8.84 -3.97
C GLY A 76 -2.71 9.99 -3.64
N TYR A 77 -3.89 9.67 -3.12
CA TYR A 77 -4.82 10.66 -2.63
C TYR A 77 -4.93 10.52 -1.12
N ASN A 78 -4.66 11.60 -0.40
CA ASN A 78 -4.74 11.64 1.06
C ASN A 78 -6.18 11.38 1.51
N ARG A 79 -6.35 10.92 2.75
CA ARG A 79 -7.63 10.42 3.29
C ARG A 79 -8.88 11.28 3.06
N SER A 80 -8.79 12.59 2.85
CA SER A 80 -9.94 13.44 2.45
C SER A 80 -10.48 13.18 1.03
N ALA A 81 -10.02 12.11 0.38
CA ALA A 81 -10.28 11.71 -1.00
C ALA A 81 -11.47 10.75 -1.18
N ASP A 82 -12.28 10.53 -0.15
CA ASP A 82 -13.43 9.59 -0.18
C ASP A 82 -14.48 9.92 -1.25
N HIS A 83 -14.45 11.13 -1.81
CA HIS A 83 -15.34 11.58 -2.88
C HIS A 83 -14.98 11.03 -4.27
N PHE A 84 -13.86 10.31 -4.39
CA PHE A 84 -13.43 9.76 -5.67
C PHE A 84 -14.00 8.36 -5.92
N GLU A 85 -14.56 8.14 -7.11
CA GLU A 85 -14.88 6.79 -7.59
C GLU A 85 -13.62 5.91 -7.62
N THR A 86 -13.75 4.71 -7.06
CA THR A 86 -12.71 3.68 -7.01
C THR A 86 -13.16 2.47 -7.81
N TRP A 87 -12.24 1.85 -8.54
CA TRP A 87 -12.62 0.77 -9.46
C TRP A 87 -13.06 -0.49 -8.68
N GLY A 88 -14.31 -0.92 -8.87
CA GLY A 88 -14.90 -2.09 -8.21
C GLY A 88 -15.79 -1.78 -7.00
N ARG A 89 -16.12 -0.51 -6.74
CA ARG A 89 -17.20 -0.07 -5.83
C ARG A 89 -18.11 0.93 -6.53
#